data_AF-A0A951F6Z6-F1
#
_entry.id   AF-A0A951F6Z6-F1
#
_cell.length_a   1.000
_cell.length_b   1.000
_cell.length_c   1.000
_cell.angle_alpha   90.00
_cell.angle_beta   90.00
_cell.angle_gamma   90.00
#
_symmetry.space_group_name_H-M   'P 1'
#
loop_
_entity.id
_entity.type
_entity.pdbx_description
1 polymer ?
#
loop_
_entity_poly.entity_id
_entity_poly.type
_entity_poly.pdbx_seq_one_letter_code
_entity_poly.pdbx_strand_id
1 'polypeptide(L)'
;MSTPADPVLRVPDEVKSAEQAGLRYLIPKGQGIRRRRAGAGFTYLGSDDQPIKDQATLQRIRSLVIPPAWTSVWISPSPNTHIQAVGRDARGRKQYRYHPAYRAVRDLIKFDRMRAFGRALPRIRRIVGRDLSRKGLPKRKVLAAVVKLLETTYIRIGNEEYAEENGSFGLTTLRNQHVQILGDMLKFKFRGKSGQNHEITLEDRRLARVVRRCKEIPGSAVFEYLDDDGAPQAIESGDVNDYLREISGAEFTAKDFRTWGGTCLAASLLLEKCAEQDPDPATKQVLVDVVKDVASKLGNKPATCKKYYIHPTVMECYSAGTLREFAEKFRDSRSNYAYERIVLALLIPLKRARAKTPRPKAA
;
A
#
# COMPACT_ATOMS: atom_id res chain seq x y z
N MET A 1 -2.76 -34.79 -29.43
CA MET A 1 -2.40 -34.81 -27.98
C MET A 1 -1.60 -33.55 -27.71
N SER A 2 -2.23 -32.54 -27.12
CA SER A 2 -1.60 -31.24 -26.86
C SER A 2 -0.79 -31.34 -25.57
N THR A 3 0.51 -31.09 -25.65
CA THR A 3 1.41 -30.95 -24.51
C THR A 3 0.85 -29.88 -23.56
N PRO A 4 0.72 -30.15 -22.25
CA PRO A 4 0.37 -29.11 -21.29
C PRO A 4 1.49 -28.06 -21.30
N ALA A 5 1.13 -26.80 -21.56
CA ALA A 5 2.06 -25.70 -21.41
C ALA A 5 2.52 -25.65 -19.94
N ASP A 6 3.83 -25.77 -19.72
CA ASP A 6 4.43 -25.58 -18.41
C ASP A 6 3.93 -24.26 -17.79
N PRO A 7 3.43 -24.27 -16.54
CA PRO A 7 3.06 -23.04 -15.86
C PRO A 7 4.33 -22.20 -15.75
N VAL A 8 4.38 -21.11 -16.51
CA VAL A 8 5.43 -20.08 -16.35
C VAL A 8 5.33 -19.56 -14.92
N LEU A 9 6.14 -20.13 -14.04
CA LEU A 9 6.35 -19.68 -12.67
C LEU A 9 6.95 -18.27 -12.76
N ARG A 10 6.06 -17.28 -12.83
CA ARG A 10 6.42 -15.86 -12.84
C ARG A 10 7.10 -15.58 -11.51
N VAL A 11 8.41 -15.36 -11.58
CA VAL A 11 9.23 -15.01 -10.43
C VAL A 11 8.58 -13.83 -9.67
N PRO A 12 8.27 -13.96 -8.36
CA PRO A 12 7.62 -12.90 -7.59
C PRO A 12 8.40 -11.58 -7.72
N ASP A 13 7.70 -10.44 -7.69
CA ASP A 13 8.31 -9.10 -7.80
C ASP A 13 9.49 -8.89 -6.83
N GLU A 14 9.47 -9.59 -5.69
CA GLU A 14 10.54 -9.56 -4.67
C GLU A 14 11.86 -10.16 -5.14
N VAL A 15 11.83 -11.24 -5.92
CA VAL A 15 13.03 -11.88 -6.45
C VAL A 15 13.67 -10.99 -7.52
N LYS A 16 12.86 -10.47 -8.46
CA LYS A 16 13.31 -9.50 -9.46
C LYS A 16 13.88 -8.24 -8.82
N SER A 17 13.28 -7.79 -7.72
CA SER A 17 13.78 -6.63 -6.95
C SER A 17 15.14 -6.91 -6.32
N ALA A 18 15.39 -8.15 -5.86
CA ALA A 18 16.69 -8.55 -5.33
C ALA A 18 17.75 -8.60 -6.44
N GLU A 19 17.44 -9.24 -7.57
CA GLU A 19 18.35 -9.34 -8.73
C GLU A 19 18.73 -7.96 -9.28
N GLN A 20 17.76 -7.07 -9.47
CA GLN A 20 18.00 -5.69 -9.92
C GLN A 20 18.86 -4.87 -8.95
N ALA A 21 18.83 -5.21 -7.66
CA ALA A 21 19.68 -4.61 -6.65
C ALA A 21 21.08 -5.26 -6.56
N GLY A 22 21.38 -6.27 -7.39
CA GLY A 22 22.60 -7.06 -7.29
C GLY A 22 22.66 -7.96 -6.06
N LEU A 23 21.49 -8.33 -5.51
CA LEU A 23 21.35 -9.08 -4.27
C LEU A 23 20.77 -10.48 -4.51
N ARG A 24 21.14 -11.41 -3.64
CA ARG A 24 20.60 -12.76 -3.59
C ARG A 24 19.23 -12.75 -2.93
N TYR A 25 18.24 -13.33 -3.62
CA TYR A 25 16.97 -13.67 -2.99
C TYR A 25 17.18 -14.87 -2.06
N LEU A 26 16.81 -14.72 -0.79
CA LEU A 26 16.99 -15.71 0.25
C LEU A 26 15.75 -15.76 1.13
N ILE A 27 15.13 -16.92 1.24
CA ILE A 27 14.05 -17.15 2.21
C ILE A 27 14.72 -17.40 3.57
N PRO A 28 14.40 -16.63 4.63
CA PRO A 28 14.99 -16.82 5.96
C PRO A 28 14.53 -18.14 6.59
N LYS A 29 15.24 -19.23 6.29
CA LYS A 29 15.09 -20.57 6.84
C LYS A 29 16.49 -21.19 7.01
N GLY A 30 16.69 -21.97 8.07
CA GLY A 30 17.95 -22.71 8.29
C GLY A 30 19.10 -21.89 8.91
N GLN A 31 20.32 -22.29 8.60
CA GLN A 31 21.57 -21.77 9.17
C GLN A 31 21.77 -20.28 8.90
N GLY A 32 21.88 -19.48 9.96
CA GLY A 32 22.23 -18.07 9.91
C GLY A 32 22.75 -17.60 11.26
N ILE A 33 23.17 -16.34 11.33
CA ILE A 33 23.76 -15.78 12.54
C ILE A 33 22.65 -15.58 13.58
N ARG A 34 22.84 -16.15 14.76
CA ARG A 34 21.88 -16.08 15.88
C ARG A 34 22.31 -15.00 16.86
N ARG A 35 21.35 -14.24 17.40
CA ARG A 35 21.61 -13.26 18.45
C ARG A 35 21.30 -13.84 19.83
N ARG A 36 22.28 -13.85 20.73
CA ARG A 36 22.14 -14.28 22.13
C ARG A 36 22.40 -13.10 23.07
N ARG A 37 21.61 -12.96 24.13
CA ARG A 37 21.86 -11.94 25.17
C ARG A 37 23.10 -12.30 25.97
N ALA A 38 23.95 -11.33 26.26
CA ALA A 38 25.17 -11.51 27.05
C ALA A 38 25.44 -10.24 27.88
N GLY A 39 25.26 -10.33 29.20
CA GLY A 39 25.33 -9.19 30.11
C GLY A 39 24.38 -8.06 29.69
N ALA A 40 24.93 -6.84 29.58
CA ALA A 40 24.20 -5.66 29.11
C ALA A 40 24.01 -5.60 27.57
N GLY A 41 24.60 -6.54 26.81
CA GLY A 41 24.62 -6.52 25.36
C GLY A 41 24.19 -7.84 24.70
N PHE A 42 24.70 -8.05 23.49
CA PHE A 42 24.42 -9.24 22.68
C PHE A 42 25.70 -9.83 22.10
N THR A 43 25.75 -11.16 22.05
CA THR A 43 26.73 -11.93 21.29
C THR A 43 26.06 -12.50 20.04
N TYR A 44 26.82 -12.62 18.95
CA TYR A 44 26.36 -13.18 17.69
C TYR A 44 27.05 -14.50 17.44
N LEU A 45 26.28 -15.55 17.17
CA LEU A 45 26.77 -16.91 16.98
C LEU A 45 26.58 -17.32 15.52
N GLY A 46 27.60 -17.98 14.95
CA GLY A 46 27.54 -18.59 13.64
C GLY A 46 26.60 -19.81 13.59
N SER A 47 26.59 -20.49 12.44
CA SER A 47 25.87 -21.75 12.26
C SER A 47 26.51 -22.94 12.97
N ASP A 48 27.77 -22.79 13.37
CA ASP A 48 28.60 -23.71 14.15
C ASP A 48 28.56 -23.42 15.66
N ASP A 49 27.69 -22.51 16.09
CA ASP A 49 27.52 -22.04 17.47
C ASP A 49 28.74 -21.30 18.05
N GLN A 50 29.71 -20.96 17.20
CA GLN A 50 30.88 -20.19 17.60
C GLN A 50 30.61 -18.68 17.56
N PRO A 51 31.22 -17.89 18.46
CA PRO A 51 31.12 -16.44 18.44
C PRO A 51 31.71 -15.84 17.14
N ILE A 52 30.94 -14.98 16.48
CA ILE A 52 31.42 -14.19 15.35
C ILE A 52 32.42 -13.15 15.85
N LYS A 53 33.68 -13.28 15.42
CA LYS A 53 34.78 -12.33 15.73
C LYS A 53 35.10 -11.38 14.59
N ASP A 54 34.65 -11.68 13.37
CA ASP A 54 34.89 -10.86 12.19
C ASP A 54 34.29 -9.45 12.36
N GLN A 55 35.17 -8.43 12.31
CA GLN A 55 34.78 -7.05 12.57
C GLN A 55 33.85 -6.49 11.48
N ALA A 56 34.05 -6.88 10.22
CA ALA A 56 33.19 -6.41 9.13
C ALA A 56 31.75 -6.91 9.30
N THR A 57 31.58 -8.18 9.66
CA THR A 57 30.28 -8.77 9.98
C THR A 57 29.64 -8.09 11.19
N LEU A 58 30.39 -7.87 12.27
CA LEU A 58 29.86 -7.20 13.47
C LEU A 58 29.43 -5.76 13.20
N GLN A 59 30.20 -5.00 12.41
CA GLN A 59 29.83 -3.64 12.00
C GLN A 59 28.55 -3.63 11.16
N ARG A 60 28.42 -4.56 10.20
CA ARG A 60 27.19 -4.74 9.42
C ARG A 60 25.99 -5.03 10.32
N ILE A 61 26.13 -5.93 11.29
CA ILE A 61 25.03 -6.26 12.19
C ILE A 61 24.59 -5.04 13.01
N ARG A 62 25.54 -4.24 13.51
CA ARG A 62 25.24 -2.99 14.23
C ARG A 62 24.46 -2.00 13.37
N SER A 63 24.82 -1.86 12.09
CA SER A 63 24.13 -0.93 11.16
C SER A 63 22.69 -1.35 10.81
N LEU A 64 22.31 -2.61 11.06
CA LEU A 64 20.92 -3.06 10.89
C LEU A 64 19.96 -2.51 11.95
N VAL A 65 20.49 -1.99 13.06
CA VAL A 65 19.71 -1.43 14.20
C VAL A 65 18.56 -2.36 14.57
N ILE A 66 18.92 -3.60 14.94
CA ILE A 66 17.96 -4.63 15.36
C ILE A 66 17.52 -4.30 16.79
N PRO A 67 16.22 -4.03 17.04
CA PRO A 67 15.76 -3.61 18.36
C PRO A 67 16.12 -4.64 19.44
N PRO A 68 16.54 -4.21 20.63
CA PRO A 68 16.96 -5.11 21.70
C PRO A 68 15.82 -6.03 22.17
N ALA A 69 14.57 -5.54 22.13
CA ALA A 69 13.39 -6.31 22.50
C ALA A 69 13.00 -7.42 21.52
N TRP A 70 13.66 -7.54 20.34
CA TRP A 70 13.33 -8.62 19.41
C TRP A 70 13.83 -9.99 19.92
N THR A 71 12.98 -10.99 19.84
CA THR A 71 13.30 -12.39 20.15
C THR A 71 13.45 -13.21 18.87
N SER A 72 13.97 -14.43 18.97
CA SER A 72 14.16 -15.35 17.83
C SER A 72 14.85 -14.70 16.63
N VAL A 73 15.89 -13.92 16.89
CA VAL A 73 16.57 -13.13 15.85
C VAL A 73 17.50 -14.01 15.03
N TRP A 74 17.19 -14.07 13.74
CA TRP A 74 18.00 -14.64 12.68
C TRP A 74 18.60 -13.51 11.85
N ILE A 75 19.90 -13.58 11.56
CA ILE A 75 20.64 -12.60 10.77
C ILE A 75 21.29 -13.33 9.60
N SER A 76 21.25 -12.73 8.41
CA SER A 76 21.87 -13.34 7.24
C SER A 76 23.38 -13.44 7.41
N PRO A 77 23.99 -14.61 7.14
CA PRO A 77 25.45 -14.77 7.15
C PRO A 77 26.09 -13.97 6.00
N SER A 78 25.36 -13.70 4.92
CA SER A 78 25.87 -12.97 3.76
C SER A 78 25.41 -11.49 3.78
N PRO A 79 26.30 -10.53 3.45
CA PRO A 79 25.91 -9.14 3.27
C PRO A 79 25.02 -8.93 2.04
N ASN A 80 25.09 -9.82 1.05
CA ASN A 80 24.47 -9.62 -0.27
C ASN A 80 23.08 -10.26 -0.38
N THR A 81 22.35 -10.42 0.72
CA THR A 81 20.98 -10.94 0.70
C THR A 81 19.97 -9.83 0.91
N HIS A 82 18.84 -9.89 0.21
CA HIS A 82 17.82 -8.85 0.29
C HIS A 82 17.21 -8.70 1.70
N ILE A 83 17.01 -9.81 2.43
CA ILE A 83 16.72 -9.82 3.87
C ILE A 83 18.03 -9.96 4.63
N GLN A 84 18.26 -9.04 5.56
CA GLN A 84 19.46 -8.98 6.40
C GLN A 84 19.21 -9.50 7.82
N ALA A 85 18.00 -9.32 8.37
CA ALA A 85 17.61 -9.93 9.63
C ALA A 85 16.10 -10.16 9.72
N VAL A 86 15.71 -11.14 10.52
CA VAL A 86 14.34 -11.44 10.90
C VAL A 86 14.29 -11.66 12.40
N GLY A 87 13.25 -11.19 13.06
CA GLY A 87 13.02 -11.49 14.47
C GLY A 87 11.54 -11.40 14.81
N ARG A 88 11.20 -11.60 16.07
CA ARG A 88 9.85 -11.37 16.60
C ARG A 88 9.86 -10.14 17.51
N ASP A 89 8.91 -9.24 17.34
CA ASP A 89 8.78 -8.10 18.26
C ASP A 89 8.17 -8.50 19.61
N ALA A 90 7.98 -7.53 20.51
CA ALA A 90 7.40 -7.76 21.84
C ALA A 90 5.97 -8.33 21.82
N ARG A 91 5.29 -8.29 20.67
CA ARG A 91 3.97 -8.92 20.45
C ARG A 91 4.06 -10.24 19.69
N GLY A 92 5.26 -10.83 19.57
CA GLY A 92 5.47 -12.09 18.86
C GLY A 92 5.44 -11.99 17.33
N ARG A 93 5.19 -10.81 16.75
CA ARG A 93 5.01 -10.63 15.31
C ARG A 93 6.35 -10.68 14.59
N LYS A 94 6.40 -11.38 13.45
CA LYS A 94 7.61 -11.49 12.62
C LYS A 94 7.95 -10.14 11.98
N GLN A 95 9.16 -9.65 12.21
CA GLN A 95 9.68 -8.38 11.72
C GLN A 95 10.94 -8.61 10.89
N TYR A 96 11.19 -7.69 9.95
CA TYR A 96 12.26 -7.82 8.96
C TYR A 96 13.17 -6.58 8.94
N ARG A 97 14.45 -6.82 8.67
CA ARG A 97 15.45 -5.84 8.23
C ARG A 97 15.88 -6.23 6.83
N TYR A 98 15.81 -5.28 5.91
CA TYR A 98 16.16 -5.47 4.49
C TYR A 98 17.45 -4.72 4.16
N HIS A 99 18.18 -5.21 3.17
CA HIS A 99 19.32 -4.50 2.61
C HIS A 99 18.90 -3.12 2.04
N PRO A 100 19.68 -2.05 2.24
CA PRO A 100 19.32 -0.71 1.74
C PRO A 100 19.10 -0.66 0.23
N ALA A 101 19.96 -1.30 -0.56
CA ALA A 101 19.80 -1.35 -2.03
C ALA A 101 18.51 -2.07 -2.45
N TYR A 102 18.10 -3.13 -1.74
CA TYR A 102 16.81 -3.78 -1.97
C TYR A 102 15.64 -2.82 -1.73
N ARG A 103 15.70 -2.05 -0.63
CA ARG A 103 14.67 -1.05 -0.33
C ARG A 103 14.59 0.02 -1.42
N ALA A 104 15.73 0.52 -1.90
CA ALA A 104 15.78 1.51 -2.97
C ALA A 104 15.11 1.00 -4.25
N VAL A 105 15.43 -0.24 -4.68
CA VAL A 105 14.78 -0.87 -5.84
C VAL A 105 13.28 -1.09 -5.61
N ARG A 106 12.88 -1.55 -4.41
CA ARG A 106 11.46 -1.74 -4.06
C ARG A 106 10.69 -0.42 -4.05
N ASP A 107 11.30 0.66 -3.60
CA ASP A 107 10.69 2.00 -3.63
C ASP A 107 10.51 2.48 -5.08
N LEU A 108 11.48 2.24 -5.96
CA LEU A 108 11.36 2.52 -7.41
C LEU A 108 10.26 1.69 -8.08
N ILE A 109 10.20 0.37 -7.81
CA ILE A 109 9.16 -0.51 -8.36
C ILE A 109 7.78 -0.11 -7.86
N LYS A 110 7.65 0.30 -6.59
CA LYS A 110 6.40 0.82 -6.03
C LYS A 110 5.89 2.03 -6.82
N PHE A 111 6.79 2.90 -7.30
CA PHE A 111 6.42 4.07 -8.09
C PHE A 111 6.00 3.73 -9.52
N ASP A 112 6.73 2.85 -10.21
CA ASP A 112 6.30 2.33 -11.51
C ASP A 112 4.96 1.59 -11.41
N ARG A 113 4.76 0.84 -10.34
CA ARG A 113 3.51 0.14 -10.02
C ARG A 113 2.35 1.10 -9.81
N MET A 114 2.56 2.23 -9.13
CA MET A 114 1.52 3.26 -8.94
C MET A 114 1.02 3.79 -10.29
N ARG A 115 1.93 4.06 -11.23
CA ARG A 115 1.57 4.48 -12.58
C ARG A 115 0.82 3.39 -13.34
N ALA A 116 1.29 2.14 -13.26
CA ALA A 116 0.59 1.01 -13.87
C ALA A 116 -0.82 0.84 -13.32
N PHE A 117 -1.00 1.03 -12.01
CA PHE A 117 -2.30 1.00 -11.35
C PHE A 117 -3.23 2.10 -11.86
N GLY A 118 -2.75 3.35 -11.95
CA GLY A 118 -3.51 4.46 -12.51
C GLY A 118 -4.00 4.19 -13.94
N ARG A 119 -3.21 3.48 -14.76
CA ARG A 119 -3.62 3.06 -16.11
C ARG A 119 -4.66 1.93 -16.12
N ALA A 120 -4.66 1.08 -15.10
CA ALA A 120 -5.61 -0.02 -14.97
C ALA A 120 -6.97 0.44 -14.39
N LEU A 121 -7.02 1.56 -13.67
CA LEU A 121 -8.23 2.07 -13.00
C LEU A 121 -9.46 2.21 -13.91
N PRO A 122 -9.36 2.76 -15.15
CA PRO A 122 -10.52 2.83 -16.04
C PRO A 122 -11.15 1.45 -16.33
N ARG A 123 -10.31 0.41 -16.48
CA ARG A 123 -10.78 -0.97 -16.65
C ARG A 123 -11.42 -1.49 -15.37
N ILE A 124 -10.75 -1.32 -14.22
CA ILE A 124 -11.26 -1.72 -12.91
C ILE A 124 -12.64 -1.11 -12.65
N ARG A 125 -12.78 0.21 -12.82
CA ARG A 125 -14.04 0.94 -12.63
C ARG A 125 -15.16 0.45 -13.54
N ARG A 126 -14.85 0.17 -14.81
CA ARG A 126 -15.84 -0.38 -15.76
C ARG A 126 -16.38 -1.72 -15.28
N ILE A 127 -15.51 -2.62 -14.86
CA ILE A 127 -15.89 -3.95 -14.39
C ILE A 127 -16.62 -3.87 -13.05
N VAL A 128 -16.15 -3.06 -12.10
CA VAL A 128 -16.84 -2.77 -10.83
C VAL A 128 -18.23 -2.23 -11.08
N GLY A 129 -18.40 -1.28 -12.00
CA GLY A 129 -19.70 -0.72 -12.37
C GLY A 129 -20.67 -1.78 -12.91
N ARG A 130 -20.18 -2.71 -13.74
CA ARG A 130 -20.94 -3.86 -14.26
C ARG A 130 -21.30 -4.84 -13.15
N ASP A 131 -20.35 -5.19 -12.29
CA ASP A 131 -20.55 -6.18 -11.23
C ASP A 131 -21.48 -5.65 -10.12
N LEU A 132 -21.45 -4.35 -9.85
CA LEU A 132 -22.47 -3.68 -9.03
C LEU A 132 -23.87 -3.73 -9.66
N SER A 133 -24.00 -4.00 -10.98
CA SER A 133 -25.30 -4.00 -11.71
C SER A 133 -25.97 -5.37 -11.65
N ARG A 134 -25.30 -6.39 -11.12
CA ARG A 134 -25.84 -7.74 -11.03
C ARG A 134 -27.13 -7.75 -10.23
N LYS A 135 -28.09 -8.59 -10.65
CA LYS A 135 -29.29 -8.91 -9.88
C LYS A 135 -28.89 -9.65 -8.59
N GLY A 136 -29.73 -9.58 -7.57
CA GLY A 136 -29.43 -10.22 -6.28
C GLY A 136 -28.26 -9.58 -5.53
N LEU A 137 -27.65 -10.34 -4.63
CA LEU A 137 -26.48 -9.97 -3.83
C LEU A 137 -25.37 -11.06 -3.93
N PRO A 138 -24.93 -11.45 -5.13
CA PRO A 138 -23.88 -12.46 -5.28
C PRO A 138 -22.54 -11.93 -4.74
N LYS A 139 -21.63 -12.82 -4.32
CA LYS A 139 -20.26 -12.52 -3.86
C LYS A 139 -19.60 -11.39 -4.66
N ARG A 140 -19.64 -11.51 -6.00
CA ARG A 140 -19.02 -10.57 -6.93
C ARG A 140 -19.57 -9.13 -6.84
N LYS A 141 -20.85 -8.96 -6.50
CA LYS A 141 -21.46 -7.65 -6.29
C LYS A 141 -21.00 -7.02 -4.98
N VAL A 142 -20.88 -7.82 -3.93
CA VAL A 142 -20.37 -7.36 -2.63
C VAL A 142 -18.88 -6.98 -2.76
N LEU A 143 -18.07 -7.79 -3.45
CA LEU A 143 -16.68 -7.47 -3.79
C LEU A 143 -16.56 -6.15 -4.56
N ALA A 144 -17.42 -5.92 -5.56
CA ALA A 144 -17.44 -4.68 -6.30
C ALA A 144 -17.79 -3.47 -5.41
N ALA A 145 -18.69 -3.63 -4.44
CA ALA A 145 -19.00 -2.58 -3.46
C ALA A 145 -17.81 -2.30 -2.52
N VAL A 146 -17.13 -3.34 -2.03
CA VAL A 146 -15.91 -3.19 -1.22
C VAL A 146 -14.81 -2.47 -2.00
N VAL A 147 -14.58 -2.82 -3.27
CA VAL A 147 -13.60 -2.14 -4.12
C VAL A 147 -13.97 -0.67 -4.38
N LYS A 148 -15.26 -0.38 -4.60
CA LYS A 148 -15.70 1.01 -4.75
C LYS A 148 -15.50 1.81 -3.46
N LEU A 149 -15.77 1.22 -2.29
CA LEU A 149 -15.51 1.84 -1.00
C LEU A 149 -14.01 2.05 -0.75
N LEU A 150 -13.13 1.10 -1.11
CA LEU A 150 -11.68 1.27 -1.04
C LEU A 150 -11.23 2.54 -1.78
N GLU A 151 -11.77 2.74 -2.98
CA GLU A 151 -11.46 3.88 -3.83
C GLU A 151 -11.95 5.21 -3.24
N THR A 152 -13.19 5.27 -2.75
CA THR A 152 -13.81 6.55 -2.35
C THR A 152 -13.50 6.96 -0.92
N THR A 153 -13.31 5.99 -0.02
CA THR A 153 -13.13 6.24 1.42
C THR A 153 -11.68 6.14 1.86
N TYR A 154 -10.84 5.46 1.06
CA TYR A 154 -9.48 5.07 1.42
C TYR A 154 -9.37 4.22 2.69
N ILE A 155 -10.46 3.65 3.22
CA ILE A 155 -10.39 2.74 4.37
C ILE A 155 -9.46 1.58 4.02
N ARG A 156 -8.68 1.10 5.00
CA ARG A 156 -7.81 -0.07 4.79
C ARG A 156 -8.67 -1.31 4.62
N ILE A 157 -8.21 -2.27 3.82
CA ILE A 157 -8.95 -3.51 3.59
C ILE A 157 -9.31 -4.23 4.89
N GLY A 158 -8.38 -4.30 5.85
CA GLY A 158 -8.58 -5.07 7.09
C GLY A 158 -8.18 -6.54 6.89
N ASN A 159 -7.96 -7.24 7.99
CA ASN A 159 -7.69 -8.67 8.04
C ASN A 159 -8.13 -9.14 9.44
N GLU A 160 -8.85 -10.26 9.50
CA GLU A 160 -9.58 -10.68 10.69
C GLU A 160 -8.65 -10.99 11.88
N GLU A 161 -7.55 -11.71 11.64
CA GLU A 161 -6.52 -11.99 12.65
C GLU A 161 -6.03 -10.71 13.33
N TYR A 162 -5.76 -9.65 12.56
CA TYR A 162 -5.36 -8.36 13.13
C TYR A 162 -6.50 -7.64 13.86
N ALA A 163 -7.75 -7.83 13.43
CA ALA A 163 -8.90 -7.17 14.01
C ALA A 163 -9.21 -7.71 15.40
N GLU A 164 -9.20 -9.03 15.56
CA GLU A 164 -9.40 -9.71 16.84
C GLU A 164 -8.31 -9.36 17.85
N GLU A 165 -7.02 -9.44 17.46
CA GLU A 165 -5.90 -9.16 18.36
C GLU A 165 -5.82 -7.71 18.84
N ASN A 166 -6.19 -6.75 17.97
CA ASN A 166 -5.90 -5.33 18.22
C ASN A 166 -7.16 -4.46 18.39
N GLY A 167 -8.37 -5.05 18.29
CA GLY A 167 -9.62 -4.29 18.25
C GLY A 167 -9.59 -3.19 17.18
N SER A 168 -9.00 -3.50 16.02
CA SER A 168 -8.71 -2.54 14.95
C SER A 168 -9.31 -3.02 13.62
N PHE A 169 -10.24 -2.26 13.06
CA PHE A 169 -11.04 -2.69 11.93
C PHE A 169 -10.58 -2.07 10.59
N GLY A 170 -10.85 -2.78 9.50
CA GLY A 170 -10.80 -2.30 8.11
C GLY A 170 -12.06 -2.78 7.38
N LEU A 171 -12.23 -2.44 6.10
CA LEU A 171 -13.47 -2.71 5.34
C LEU A 171 -14.01 -4.12 5.52
N THR A 172 -13.21 -5.16 5.28
CA THR A 172 -13.63 -6.56 5.35
C THR A 172 -13.88 -7.05 6.77
N THR A 173 -13.43 -6.30 7.79
CA THR A 173 -13.61 -6.65 9.20
C THR A 173 -14.58 -5.71 9.92
N LEU A 174 -15.24 -4.80 9.18
CA LEU A 174 -16.26 -3.94 9.76
C LEU A 174 -17.46 -4.78 10.22
N ARG A 175 -17.97 -4.45 11.41
CA ARG A 175 -19.16 -5.05 12.00
C ARG A 175 -20.37 -4.15 11.81
N ASN A 176 -21.58 -4.71 11.89
CA ASN A 176 -22.84 -4.01 11.64
C ASN A 176 -23.02 -2.72 12.45
N GLN A 177 -22.47 -2.67 13.66
CA GLN A 177 -22.46 -1.48 14.53
C GLN A 177 -21.57 -0.33 14.01
N HIS A 178 -20.58 -0.61 13.17
CA HIS A 178 -19.66 0.39 12.63
C HIS A 178 -20.25 1.18 11.46
N VAL A 179 -21.42 0.80 10.94
CA VAL A 179 -22.02 1.40 9.75
C VAL A 179 -23.46 1.80 10.01
N GLN A 180 -23.70 3.10 9.88
CA GLN A 180 -25.03 3.69 9.87
C GLN A 180 -25.42 4.04 8.43
N ILE A 181 -26.70 3.82 8.10
CA ILE A 181 -27.24 4.07 6.76
C ILE A 181 -28.41 5.05 6.93
N LEU A 182 -28.30 6.24 6.33
CA LEU A 182 -29.31 7.29 6.38
C LEU A 182 -29.71 7.66 4.95
N GLY A 183 -30.79 7.04 4.45
CA GLY A 183 -31.18 7.16 3.04
C GLY A 183 -30.10 6.65 2.10
N ASP A 184 -29.48 7.56 1.34
CA ASP A 184 -28.39 7.31 0.40
C ASP A 184 -26.99 7.58 0.99
N MET A 185 -26.94 7.99 2.27
CA MET A 185 -25.72 8.28 3.01
C MET A 185 -25.27 7.08 3.85
N LEU A 186 -23.98 6.77 3.77
CA LEU A 186 -23.27 5.79 4.59
C LEU A 186 -22.34 6.53 5.55
N LYS A 187 -22.46 6.24 6.85
CA LYS A 187 -21.57 6.76 7.87
C LYS A 187 -20.83 5.60 8.54
N PHE A 188 -19.51 5.58 8.38
CA PHE A 188 -18.60 4.60 8.96
C PHE A 188 -17.96 5.19 10.22
N LYS A 189 -18.09 4.52 11.37
CA LYS A 189 -17.44 4.88 12.62
C LYS A 189 -16.78 3.66 13.26
N PHE A 190 -15.45 3.64 13.32
CA PHE A 190 -14.69 2.50 13.84
C PHE A 190 -13.29 2.89 14.31
N ARG A 191 -12.69 2.05 15.15
CA ARG A 191 -11.29 2.13 15.53
C ARG A 191 -10.45 1.35 14.52
N GLY A 192 -9.56 2.02 13.80
CA GLY A 192 -8.69 1.44 12.78
C GLY A 192 -7.28 1.14 13.28
N LYS A 193 -6.39 0.84 12.33
CA LYS A 193 -4.98 0.51 12.59
C LYS A 193 -4.31 1.55 13.50
N SER A 194 -3.51 1.06 14.46
CA SER A 194 -2.83 1.88 15.47
C SER A 194 -3.77 2.64 16.40
N GLY A 195 -5.02 2.18 16.52
CA GLY A 195 -6.02 2.74 17.43
C GLY A 195 -6.65 4.04 16.97
N GLN A 196 -6.45 4.43 15.71
CA GLN A 196 -6.99 5.68 15.18
C GLN A 196 -8.51 5.59 14.98
N ASN A 197 -9.25 6.57 15.48
CA ASN A 197 -10.69 6.66 15.24
C ASN A 197 -10.95 7.19 13.83
N HIS A 198 -11.81 6.50 13.10
CA HIS A 198 -12.28 6.89 11.78
C HIS A 198 -13.76 7.26 11.85
N GLU A 199 -14.10 8.41 11.27
CA GLU A 199 -15.46 8.83 10.99
C GLU A 199 -15.52 9.29 9.53
N ILE A 200 -16.19 8.52 8.68
CA ILE A 200 -16.22 8.75 7.23
C ILE A 200 -17.67 8.72 6.76
N THR A 201 -18.07 9.78 6.08
CA THR A 201 -19.39 9.90 5.45
C THR A 201 -19.23 9.81 3.93
N LEU A 202 -20.08 9.03 3.30
CA LEU A 202 -20.14 8.85 1.85
C LEU A 202 -21.60 8.87 1.40
N GLU A 203 -21.92 9.70 0.42
CA GLU A 203 -23.22 9.67 -0.26
C GLU A 203 -23.09 8.86 -1.55
N ASP A 204 -23.74 7.70 -1.60
CA ASP A 204 -23.81 6.86 -2.79
C ASP A 204 -25.02 5.92 -2.65
N ARG A 205 -26.12 6.29 -3.32
CA ARG A 205 -27.39 5.54 -3.34
C ARG A 205 -27.21 4.06 -3.63
N ARG A 206 -26.27 3.71 -4.51
CA ARG A 206 -26.06 2.34 -4.95
C ARG A 206 -25.33 1.54 -3.89
N LEU A 207 -24.27 2.10 -3.32
CA LEU A 207 -23.55 1.48 -2.21
C LEU A 207 -24.43 1.37 -0.98
N ALA A 208 -25.19 2.42 -0.63
CA ALA A 208 -26.13 2.38 0.48
C ALA A 208 -27.12 1.22 0.36
N ARG A 209 -27.64 0.97 -0.85
CA ARG A 209 -28.52 -0.18 -1.12
C ARG A 209 -27.81 -1.52 -1.00
N VAL A 210 -26.58 -1.66 -1.49
CA VAL A 210 -25.81 -2.91 -1.37
C VAL A 210 -25.49 -3.20 0.09
N VAL A 211 -24.94 -2.22 0.81
CA VAL A 211 -24.58 -2.35 2.22
C VAL A 211 -25.81 -2.65 3.08
N ARG A 212 -26.95 -1.99 2.83
CA ARG A 212 -28.21 -2.30 3.53
C ARG A 212 -28.59 -3.78 3.40
N ARG A 213 -28.52 -4.32 2.19
CA ARG A 213 -28.84 -5.74 1.92
C ARG A 213 -27.83 -6.70 2.52
N CYS A 214 -26.56 -6.33 2.60
CA CYS A 214 -25.58 -7.13 3.34
C CYS A 214 -25.90 -7.17 4.84
N LYS A 215 -26.32 -6.04 5.44
CA LYS A 215 -26.71 -5.98 6.86
C LYS A 215 -28.01 -6.74 7.20
N GLU A 216 -28.82 -7.09 6.20
CA GLU A 216 -30.02 -7.92 6.36
C GLU A 216 -29.67 -9.41 6.50
N ILE A 217 -28.46 -9.82 6.11
CA ILE A 217 -27.97 -11.18 6.30
C ILE A 217 -27.68 -11.42 7.79
N PRO A 218 -28.12 -12.55 8.37
CA PRO A 218 -27.78 -12.90 9.74
C PRO A 218 -26.27 -13.05 9.90
N GLY A 219 -25.66 -12.17 10.70
CA GLY A 219 -24.23 -12.14 10.90
C GLY A 219 -23.75 -10.87 11.61
N SER A 220 -22.46 -10.84 11.90
CA SER A 220 -21.85 -9.67 12.55
C SER A 220 -21.09 -8.78 11.58
N ALA A 221 -20.63 -9.32 10.45
CA ALA A 221 -19.85 -8.59 9.46
C ALA A 221 -20.76 -7.77 8.55
N VAL A 222 -20.25 -6.65 8.05
CA VAL A 222 -21.01 -5.74 7.18
C VAL A 222 -21.09 -6.26 5.75
N PHE A 223 -20.05 -6.95 5.28
CA PHE A 223 -19.93 -7.39 3.89
C PHE A 223 -20.08 -8.90 3.81
N GLU A 224 -21.32 -9.34 3.86
CA GLU A 224 -21.69 -10.75 3.74
C GLU A 224 -22.49 -10.98 2.44
N TYR A 225 -22.46 -12.21 1.96
CA TYR A 225 -23.29 -12.73 0.88
C TYR A 225 -23.79 -14.13 1.24
N LEU A 226 -24.86 -14.59 0.57
CA LEU A 226 -25.28 -15.99 0.68
C LEU A 226 -24.60 -16.79 -0.44
N ASP A 227 -23.96 -17.90 -0.08
CA ASP A 227 -23.40 -18.85 -1.05
C ASP A 227 -24.50 -19.68 -1.74
N ASP A 228 -24.07 -20.64 -2.56
CA ASP A 228 -24.98 -21.48 -3.36
C ASP A 228 -25.83 -22.41 -2.47
N ASP A 229 -25.39 -22.70 -1.25
CA ASP A 229 -26.12 -23.47 -0.23
C ASP A 229 -27.02 -22.58 0.65
N GLY A 230 -27.03 -21.27 0.40
CA GLY A 230 -27.78 -20.29 1.17
C GLY A 230 -27.14 -19.93 2.52
N ALA A 231 -25.90 -20.33 2.76
CA ALA A 231 -25.19 -20.02 3.99
C ALA A 231 -24.53 -18.63 3.91
N PRO A 232 -24.53 -17.85 5.01
CA PRO A 232 -23.88 -16.55 5.05
C PRO A 232 -22.36 -16.70 5.05
N GLN A 233 -21.70 -15.98 4.13
CA GLN A 233 -20.26 -15.94 3.98
C GLN A 233 -19.77 -14.49 4.04
N ALA A 234 -18.78 -14.23 4.89
CA ALA A 234 -18.12 -12.93 4.97
C ALA A 234 -17.12 -12.76 3.83
N ILE A 235 -16.98 -11.54 3.32
CA ILE A 235 -15.91 -11.19 2.39
C ILE A 235 -14.61 -10.99 3.16
N GLU A 236 -13.56 -11.73 2.77
CA GLU A 236 -12.24 -11.59 3.36
C GLU A 236 -11.30 -10.73 2.50
N SER A 237 -10.17 -10.35 3.11
CA SER A 237 -9.12 -9.59 2.41
C SER A 237 -8.50 -10.35 1.24
N GLY A 238 -8.48 -11.69 1.29
CA GLY A 238 -8.03 -12.56 0.20
C GLY A 238 -8.95 -12.41 -1.02
N ASP A 239 -10.26 -12.57 -0.82
CA ASP A 239 -11.27 -12.46 -1.88
C ASP A 239 -11.18 -11.13 -2.64
N VAL A 240 -10.95 -10.03 -1.91
CA VAL A 240 -10.86 -8.71 -2.52
C VAL A 240 -9.60 -8.56 -3.36
N ASN A 241 -8.46 -9.09 -2.91
CA ASN A 241 -7.23 -9.05 -3.69
C ASN A 241 -7.31 -9.97 -4.92
N ASP A 242 -7.93 -11.14 -4.80
CA ASP A 242 -8.14 -12.05 -5.94
C ASP A 242 -9.07 -11.45 -6.98
N TYR A 243 -10.17 -10.83 -6.52
CA TYR A 243 -11.06 -10.07 -7.40
C TYR A 243 -10.34 -8.90 -8.09
N LEU A 244 -9.50 -8.15 -7.37
CA LEU A 244 -8.70 -7.08 -7.97
C LEU A 244 -7.71 -7.60 -9.01
N ARG A 245 -7.04 -8.74 -8.75
CA ARG A 245 -6.14 -9.39 -9.71
C ARG A 245 -6.90 -9.78 -10.97
N GLU A 246 -8.06 -10.40 -10.83
CA GLU A 246 -8.92 -10.81 -11.94
C GLU A 246 -9.34 -9.62 -12.81
N ILE A 247 -9.95 -8.58 -12.21
CA ILE A 247 -10.55 -7.49 -12.98
C ILE A 247 -9.50 -6.54 -13.56
N SER A 248 -8.35 -6.41 -12.91
CA SER A 248 -7.26 -5.56 -13.40
C SER A 248 -6.39 -6.27 -14.43
N GLY A 249 -6.30 -7.62 -14.39
CA GLY A 249 -5.37 -8.41 -15.21
C GLY A 249 -3.90 -8.26 -14.77
N ALA A 250 -3.66 -7.79 -13.56
CA ALA A 250 -2.35 -7.53 -13.00
C ALA A 250 -2.33 -7.78 -11.49
N GLU A 251 -1.14 -7.89 -10.90
CA GLU A 251 -0.94 -8.21 -9.48
C GLU A 251 -1.25 -7.04 -8.54
N PHE A 252 -2.34 -6.29 -8.73
CA PHE A 252 -2.75 -5.18 -7.87
C PHE A 252 -3.47 -5.64 -6.60
N THR A 253 -3.38 -4.83 -5.55
CA THR A 253 -3.92 -5.09 -4.22
C THR A 253 -4.70 -3.89 -3.71
N ALA A 254 -5.47 -4.08 -2.64
CA ALA A 254 -6.19 -2.98 -1.98
C ALA A 254 -5.28 -1.81 -1.53
N LYS A 255 -3.99 -2.07 -1.27
CA LYS A 255 -3.02 -1.04 -0.88
C LYS A 255 -2.77 -0.03 -1.99
N ASP A 256 -2.86 -0.44 -3.25
CA ASP A 256 -2.52 0.40 -4.41
C ASP A 256 -3.48 1.59 -4.51
N PHE A 257 -4.78 1.40 -4.18
CA PHE A 257 -5.78 2.49 -4.09
C PHE A 257 -5.34 3.61 -3.16
N ARG A 258 -4.83 3.27 -1.97
CA ARG A 258 -4.42 4.29 -0.98
C ARG A 258 -3.19 5.07 -1.42
N THR A 259 -2.26 4.42 -2.13
CA THR A 259 -1.05 5.11 -2.63
C THR A 259 -1.35 5.95 -3.87
N TRP A 260 -2.24 5.48 -4.75
CA TRP A 260 -2.72 6.25 -5.88
C TRP A 260 -3.55 7.46 -5.44
N GLY A 261 -4.55 7.22 -4.59
CA GLY A 261 -5.43 8.25 -4.05
C GLY A 261 -4.67 9.29 -3.21
N GLY A 262 -3.72 8.85 -2.38
CA GLY A 262 -2.85 9.76 -1.63
C GLY A 262 -2.03 10.68 -2.53
N THR A 263 -1.53 10.16 -3.65
CA THR A 263 -0.77 10.95 -4.64
C THR A 263 -1.66 11.91 -5.41
N CYS A 264 -2.86 11.47 -5.84
CA CYS A 264 -3.82 12.34 -6.52
C CYS A 264 -4.34 13.45 -5.62
N LEU A 265 -4.64 13.15 -4.35
CA LEU A 265 -5.07 14.14 -3.36
C LEU A 265 -3.96 15.14 -3.05
N ALA A 266 -2.70 14.69 -2.96
CA ALA A 266 -1.58 15.62 -2.80
C ALA A 266 -1.48 16.56 -4.01
N ALA A 267 -1.61 16.04 -5.23
CA ALA A 267 -1.57 16.85 -6.44
C ALA A 267 -2.72 17.87 -6.49
N SER A 268 -3.94 17.48 -6.09
CA SER A 268 -5.07 18.41 -6.07
C SER A 268 -4.89 19.54 -5.08
N LEU A 269 -4.52 19.22 -3.84
CA LEU A 269 -4.32 20.23 -2.79
C LEU A 269 -3.17 21.19 -3.13
N LEU A 270 -2.08 20.69 -3.72
CA LEU A 270 -0.97 21.55 -4.16
C LEU A 270 -1.37 22.48 -5.31
N LEU A 271 -2.19 22.00 -6.25
CA LEU A 271 -2.69 22.81 -7.36
C LEU A 271 -3.68 23.89 -6.91
N GLU A 272 -4.53 23.59 -5.94
CA GLU A 272 -5.39 24.60 -5.29
C GLU A 272 -4.54 25.70 -4.65
N LYS A 273 -3.43 25.35 -3.99
CA LYS A 273 -2.50 26.34 -3.43
C LYS A 273 -1.74 27.14 -4.49
N CYS A 274 -1.45 26.54 -5.67
CA CYS A 274 -0.97 27.33 -6.79
C CYS A 274 -2.01 28.37 -7.23
N ALA A 275 -3.31 27.99 -7.34
CA ALA A 275 -4.41 28.86 -7.81
C ALA A 275 -4.45 30.23 -7.11
N GLU A 276 -4.09 30.27 -5.84
CA GLU A 276 -4.23 31.43 -4.96
C GLU A 276 -2.97 32.32 -4.87
N GLN A 277 -1.80 31.86 -5.32
CA GLN A 277 -0.52 32.58 -5.14
C GLN A 277 0.40 32.49 -6.37
N ASP A 278 1.04 33.62 -6.73
CA ASP A 278 2.23 33.63 -7.59
C ASP A 278 3.41 32.96 -6.86
N PRO A 279 4.44 32.45 -7.57
CA PRO A 279 5.47 31.58 -6.97
C PRO A 279 6.28 32.30 -5.87
N ASP A 280 5.97 32.03 -4.60
CA ASP A 280 6.56 32.69 -3.41
C ASP A 280 7.18 31.65 -2.41
N PRO A 281 8.20 32.02 -1.58
CA PRO A 281 9.10 31.14 -0.83
C PRO A 281 8.51 30.26 0.29
N ALA A 282 7.20 30.30 0.55
CA ALA A 282 6.55 29.50 1.60
C ALA A 282 6.34 28.01 1.22
N THR A 283 6.92 27.56 0.11
CA THR A 283 6.79 26.20 -0.47
C THR A 283 6.96 25.09 0.57
N LYS A 284 7.91 25.22 1.50
CA LYS A 284 8.16 24.18 2.52
C LYS A 284 6.98 24.01 3.47
N GLN A 285 6.34 25.10 3.89
CA GLN A 285 5.21 25.05 4.81
C GLN A 285 3.99 24.43 4.11
N VAL A 286 3.71 24.85 2.88
CA VAL A 286 2.62 24.28 2.06
C VAL A 286 2.79 22.77 1.89
N LEU A 287 3.99 22.29 1.57
CA LEU A 287 4.27 20.86 1.46
C LEU A 287 4.02 20.10 2.77
N VAL A 288 4.37 20.70 3.91
CA VAL A 288 4.14 20.09 5.22
C VAL A 288 2.64 19.97 5.50
N ASP A 289 1.87 21.02 5.20
CA ASP A 289 0.43 21.05 5.49
C ASP A 289 -0.35 20.11 4.56
N VAL A 290 -0.04 20.10 3.26
CA VAL A 290 -0.63 19.10 2.34
C VAL A 290 -0.32 17.66 2.79
N VAL A 291 0.90 17.38 3.24
CA VAL A 291 1.24 16.05 3.78
C VAL A 291 0.39 15.71 5.00
N LYS A 292 0.13 16.67 5.90
CA LYS A 292 -0.75 16.46 7.06
C LYS A 292 -2.18 16.19 6.63
N ASP A 293 -2.71 16.94 5.67
CA ASP A 293 -4.08 16.78 5.17
C ASP A 293 -4.29 15.41 4.52
N VAL A 294 -3.37 15.02 3.62
CA VAL A 294 -3.41 13.68 3.01
C VAL A 294 -3.25 12.59 4.07
N ALA A 295 -2.37 12.79 5.05
CA ALA A 295 -2.17 11.84 6.13
C ALA A 295 -3.42 11.67 6.99
N SER A 296 -4.12 12.77 7.30
CA SER A 296 -5.39 12.78 8.01
C SER A 296 -6.45 12.00 7.21
N LYS A 297 -6.63 12.33 5.92
CA LYS A 297 -7.61 11.66 5.04
C LYS A 297 -7.35 10.16 4.92
N LEU A 298 -6.09 9.73 4.85
CA LEU A 298 -5.71 8.33 4.77
C LEU A 298 -5.65 7.62 6.13
N GLY A 299 -5.73 8.35 7.25
CA GLY A 299 -5.46 7.82 8.58
C GLY A 299 -4.06 7.23 8.73
N ASN A 300 -3.04 8.05 8.46
CA ASN A 300 -1.62 7.73 8.60
C ASN A 300 -0.93 8.81 9.46
N LYS A 301 0.24 8.49 10.04
CA LYS A 301 1.16 9.52 10.53
C LYS A 301 1.76 10.31 9.34
N PRO A 302 1.97 11.63 9.44
CA PRO A 302 2.51 12.46 8.34
C PRO A 302 3.80 11.92 7.72
N ALA A 303 4.79 11.54 8.54
CA ALA A 303 6.05 10.97 8.05
C ALA A 303 5.87 9.68 7.25
N THR A 304 4.96 8.80 7.70
CA THR A 304 4.60 7.57 6.98
C THR A 304 3.86 7.88 5.68
N CYS A 305 2.97 8.87 5.69
CA CYS A 305 2.23 9.32 4.52
C CYS A 305 3.18 9.83 3.43
N LYS A 306 4.04 10.80 3.77
CA LYS A 306 5.05 11.36 2.87
C LYS A 306 5.94 10.29 2.26
N LYS A 307 6.42 9.34 3.07
CA LYS A 307 7.36 8.32 2.63
C LYS A 307 6.71 7.23 1.76
N TYR A 308 5.48 6.83 2.08
CA TYR A 308 4.90 5.61 1.51
C TYR A 308 3.63 5.79 0.68
N TYR A 309 2.95 6.92 0.76
CA TYR A 309 1.63 7.11 0.11
C TYR A 309 1.60 8.23 -0.93
N ILE A 310 2.54 9.18 -0.87
CA ILE A 310 2.64 10.28 -1.83
C ILE A 310 3.83 10.02 -2.74
N HIS A 311 3.65 10.10 -4.05
CA HIS A 311 4.75 10.04 -5.00
C HIS A 311 5.61 11.33 -4.91
N PRO A 312 6.94 11.22 -4.74
CA PRO A 312 7.80 12.39 -4.50
C PRO A 312 7.76 13.41 -5.64
N THR A 313 7.68 12.96 -6.90
CA THR A 313 7.57 13.82 -8.10
C THR A 313 6.48 14.88 -8.02
N VAL A 314 5.34 14.61 -7.37
CA VAL A 314 4.29 15.64 -7.22
C VAL A 314 4.80 16.82 -6.38
N MET A 315 5.49 16.54 -5.27
CA MET A 315 6.08 17.56 -4.40
C MET A 315 7.31 18.23 -5.04
N GLU A 316 8.09 17.49 -5.82
CA GLU A 316 9.24 18.01 -6.58
C GLU A 316 8.79 18.99 -7.66
N CYS A 317 7.77 18.63 -8.46
CA CYS A 317 7.20 19.50 -9.48
C CYS A 317 6.58 20.77 -8.87
N TYR A 318 5.93 20.65 -7.70
CA TYR A 318 5.42 21.83 -6.99
C TYR A 318 6.57 22.74 -6.54
N SER A 319 7.60 22.17 -5.90
CA SER A 319 8.78 22.94 -5.48
C SER A 319 9.51 23.63 -6.63
N ALA A 320 9.48 23.03 -7.81
CA ALA A 320 10.08 23.57 -9.02
C ALA A 320 9.17 24.54 -9.79
N GLY A 321 7.96 24.84 -9.30
CA GLY A 321 6.97 25.69 -10.01
C GLY A 321 6.32 25.06 -11.25
N THR A 322 6.73 23.85 -11.64
CA THR A 322 6.30 23.19 -12.88
C THR A 322 4.98 22.43 -12.76
N LEU A 323 4.48 22.19 -11.54
CA LEU A 323 3.26 21.40 -11.32
C LEU A 323 2.05 22.02 -12.03
N ARG A 324 1.88 23.35 -11.93
CA ARG A 324 0.81 24.09 -12.61
C ARG A 324 0.91 23.96 -14.13
N GLU A 325 2.09 24.21 -14.69
CA GLU A 325 2.33 24.12 -16.15
C GLU A 325 1.97 22.74 -16.71
N PHE A 326 2.28 21.67 -15.97
CA PHE A 326 1.87 20.32 -16.33
C PHE A 326 0.36 20.13 -16.23
N ALA A 327 -0.28 20.69 -15.21
CA ALA A 327 -1.70 20.53 -14.94
C ALA A 327 -2.61 21.25 -15.94
N GLU A 328 -2.20 22.42 -16.44
CA GLU A 328 -2.95 23.20 -17.43
C GLU A 328 -3.30 22.39 -18.69
N LYS A 329 -2.43 21.46 -19.09
CA LYS A 329 -2.66 20.55 -20.24
C LYS A 329 -3.84 19.59 -20.04
N PHE A 330 -4.36 19.48 -18.82
CA PHE A 330 -5.42 18.57 -18.42
C PHE A 330 -6.58 19.28 -17.73
N ARG A 331 -6.63 20.61 -17.81
CA ARG A 331 -7.80 21.39 -17.41
C ARG A 331 -8.92 21.17 -18.44
N ASP A 332 -10.12 20.87 -17.98
CA ASP A 332 -11.30 20.80 -18.84
C ASP A 332 -11.94 22.18 -19.05
N SER A 333 -12.95 22.25 -19.92
CA SER A 333 -13.66 23.49 -20.24
C SER A 333 -14.48 24.07 -19.08
N ARG A 334 -14.64 23.32 -17.97
CA ARG A 334 -15.32 23.76 -16.74
C ARG A 334 -14.32 24.06 -15.62
N SER A 335 -13.05 24.25 -15.95
CA SER A 335 -11.94 24.51 -15.01
C SER A 335 -11.68 23.38 -14.00
N ASN A 336 -12.21 22.18 -14.22
CA ASN A 336 -11.85 21.03 -13.41
C ASN A 336 -10.57 20.41 -13.93
N TYR A 337 -9.70 20.01 -13.01
CA TYR A 337 -8.51 19.27 -13.34
C TYR A 337 -8.80 17.77 -13.34
N ALA A 338 -8.42 17.11 -14.42
CA ALA A 338 -8.37 15.65 -14.45
C ALA A 338 -7.15 15.15 -13.65
N TYR A 339 -7.18 15.26 -12.32
CA TYR A 339 -6.05 14.98 -11.42
C TYR A 339 -5.37 13.64 -11.67
N GLU A 340 -6.14 12.60 -11.98
CA GLU A 340 -5.57 11.30 -12.32
C GLU A 340 -4.75 11.31 -13.62
N ARG A 341 -5.18 12.07 -14.64
CA ARG A 341 -4.43 12.25 -15.89
C ARG A 341 -3.18 13.09 -15.65
N ILE A 342 -3.27 14.11 -14.81
CA ILE A 342 -2.12 14.94 -14.40
C ILE A 342 -1.08 14.06 -13.72
N VAL A 343 -1.47 13.31 -12.69
CA VAL A 343 -0.57 12.38 -12.01
C VAL A 343 0.00 11.36 -12.99
N LEU A 344 -0.83 10.71 -13.83
CA LEU A 344 -0.34 9.78 -14.85
C LEU A 344 0.71 10.39 -15.80
N ALA A 345 0.58 11.66 -16.13
CA ALA A 345 1.51 12.39 -16.99
C ALA A 345 2.81 12.76 -16.25
N LEU A 346 2.72 13.17 -14.98
CA LEU A 346 3.86 13.46 -14.12
C LEU A 346 4.70 12.20 -13.83
N LEU A 347 4.04 11.06 -13.65
CA LEU A 347 4.71 9.78 -13.43
C LEU A 347 5.29 9.27 -14.76
N ILE A 348 6.45 9.78 -15.16
CA ILE A 348 7.22 9.29 -16.32
C ILE A 348 7.91 7.97 -15.93
N PRO A 349 7.93 6.94 -16.79
CA PRO A 349 8.60 5.68 -16.47
C PRO A 349 10.11 5.90 -16.31
N LEU A 350 10.71 5.25 -15.31
CA LEU A 350 12.12 5.42 -14.93
C LEU A 350 13.12 5.25 -16.08
N LYS A 351 12.81 4.42 -17.08
CA LYS A 351 13.64 4.26 -18.30
C LYS A 351 13.84 5.58 -19.06
N ARG A 352 12.84 6.47 -19.09
CA ARG A 352 12.94 7.78 -19.73
C ARG A 352 13.61 8.83 -18.84
N ALA A 353 13.52 8.69 -17.52
CA ALA A 353 14.21 9.58 -16.58
C ALA A 353 15.73 9.34 -16.62
N ARG A 354 16.19 8.08 -16.61
CA ARG A 354 17.61 7.71 -16.74
C ARG A 354 18.22 8.07 -18.11
N ALA A 355 17.44 8.04 -19.19
CA ALA A 355 17.89 8.47 -20.52
C ALA A 355 18.08 9.99 -20.63
N LYS A 356 17.47 10.77 -19.73
CA LYS A 356 17.60 12.24 -19.68
C LYS A 356 18.69 12.73 -18.72
N THR A 357 19.25 11.86 -17.88
CA THR A 357 20.35 12.23 -16.99
C THR A 357 21.66 12.17 -17.78
N PRO A 358 22.43 13.27 -17.91
CA PRO A 358 23.72 13.23 -18.57
C PRO A 358 24.62 12.23 -17.84
N ARG A 359 25.32 11.36 -18.61
CA ARG A 359 26.31 10.44 -18.03
C ARG A 359 27.34 11.27 -17.25
N PRO A 360 27.72 10.86 -16.02
CA PRO A 360 28.84 11.51 -15.35
C PRO A 360 30.07 11.42 -16.26
N LYS A 361 30.74 12.55 -16.47
CA LYS A 361 32.05 12.55 -17.14
C LYS A 361 32.96 11.65 -16.30
N ALA A 362 33.55 10.65 -16.96
CA ALA A 362 34.60 9.86 -16.36
C ALA A 362 35.74 10.81 -15.96
N ALA A 363 36.12 10.77 -14.69
CA ALA A 363 37.34 11.39 -14.18
C ALA A 363 38.44 10.34 -14.15
#